data_AF-A0AAA9YHV6-F1
#
_entry.id   AF-A0AAA9YHV6-F1
#
_cell.length_a   1.000
_cell.length_b   1.000
_cell.length_c   1.000
_cell.angle_alpha   90.00
_cell.angle_beta   90.00
_cell.angle_gamma   90.00
#
_symmetry.space_group_name_H-M   'P 1'
#
loop_
_entity.id
_entity.type
_entity.pdbx_description
1 polymer ?
#
loop_
_entity_poly.entity_id
_entity_poly.type
_entity_poly.pdbx_seq_one_letter_code
_entity_poly.pdbx_strand_id
1 'polypeptide(L)'
;MPYLGSEDVVKELKKALCNPHIQADRLRYRNVIQRVIRMPGVQEYIQQPILNGLRDKASYVRRVAVLGCAKMHNLHGDSEVDGALVNELYSLLRDQDPIVVVNCLRSLEEILKQEGGVVINKPIAHHLLNRMSKLDQWGQAEVLNFLLRYQPRSEEELFDILNLLDSFLKSSSPDFNRVAGSSTRAHYHSGGADFPRPGLVVSSVY
;
A
#
# COMPACT_ATOMS: atom_id res chain seq x y z
N MET A 1 20.87 24.04 20.30
CA MET A 1 20.58 22.59 20.19
C MET A 1 21.57 22.00 19.21
N PRO A 2 22.28 20.90 19.52
CA PRO A 2 23.23 20.33 18.59
C PRO A 2 22.45 19.69 17.44
N TYR A 3 22.85 20.02 16.21
CA TYR A 3 22.42 19.29 15.03
C TYR A 3 22.98 17.87 15.17
N LEU A 4 22.13 16.86 15.41
CA LEU A 4 22.58 15.47 15.22
C LEU A 4 23.12 15.38 13.79
N GLY A 5 24.35 14.92 13.63
CA GLY A 5 24.90 14.61 12.31
C GLY A 5 23.99 13.60 11.61
N SER A 6 23.85 13.72 10.29
CA SER A 6 23.03 12.82 9.48
C SER A 6 23.31 11.34 9.79
N GLU A 7 24.56 10.98 10.09
CA GLU A 7 24.98 9.63 10.49
C GLU A 7 24.39 9.14 11.83
N ASP A 8 24.38 9.99 12.86
CA ASP A 8 23.79 9.64 14.16
C ASP A 8 22.28 9.45 14.04
N VAL A 9 21.66 10.24 13.17
CA VAL A 9 20.23 10.06 12.90
C VAL A 9 19.99 8.76 12.14
N VAL A 10 20.75 8.46 11.08
CA VAL A 10 20.64 7.18 10.35
C VAL A 10 20.84 5.99 11.29
N LYS A 11 21.74 6.11 12.28
CA LYS A 11 22.02 5.06 13.27
C LYS A 11 20.87 4.87 14.26
N GLU A 12 20.34 5.93 14.85
CA GLU A 12 19.15 5.88 15.72
C GLU A 12 17.92 5.38 14.97
N LEU A 13 17.87 5.63 13.68
CA LEU A 13 16.78 5.29 12.80
C LEU A 13 16.82 3.83 12.37
N LYS A 14 18.00 3.30 12.02
CA LYS A 14 18.23 1.84 11.91
C LYS A 14 17.86 1.14 13.21
N LYS A 15 18.25 1.69 14.36
CA LYS A 15 17.94 1.12 15.68
C LYS A 15 16.44 1.14 15.98
N ALA A 16 15.72 2.21 15.64
CA ALA A 16 14.28 2.33 15.84
C ALA A 16 13.49 1.40 14.90
N LEU A 17 13.93 1.27 13.64
CA LEU A 17 13.34 0.31 12.68
C LEU A 17 13.57 -1.13 13.10
N CYS A 18 14.66 -1.44 13.80
CA CYS A 18 14.97 -2.77 14.32
C CYS A 18 14.41 -3.06 15.73
N ASN A 19 13.64 -2.15 16.35
CA ASN A 19 13.17 -2.30 17.73
C ASN A 19 11.76 -2.94 17.83
N PRO A 20 11.63 -4.17 18.39
CA PRO A 20 10.35 -4.88 18.60
C PRO A 20 9.25 -4.11 19.32
N HIS A 21 9.60 -3.20 20.22
CA HIS A 21 8.63 -2.44 21.00
C HIS A 21 8.08 -1.23 20.27
N ILE A 22 8.88 -0.62 19.39
CA ILE A 22 8.41 0.42 18.47
C ILE A 22 7.56 -0.22 17.37
N GLN A 23 7.91 -1.45 16.98
CA GLN A 23 7.21 -2.28 16.00
C GLN A 23 5.83 -2.80 16.48
N ALA A 24 5.65 -2.97 17.80
CA ALA A 24 4.38 -3.44 18.39
C ALA A 24 3.26 -2.39 18.36
N ASP A 25 3.60 -1.10 18.29
CA ASP A 25 2.64 0.01 18.27
C ASP A 25 2.54 0.60 16.85
N ARG A 26 1.39 0.36 16.20
CA ARG A 26 1.11 0.77 14.81
C ARG A 26 1.26 2.29 14.58
N LEU A 27 0.95 3.11 15.58
CA LEU A 27 1.02 4.57 15.48
C LEU A 27 2.46 5.06 15.66
N ARG A 28 3.16 4.56 16.68
CA ARG A 28 4.58 4.88 16.90
C ARG A 28 5.42 4.46 15.72
N TYR A 29 5.17 3.28 15.18
CA TYR A 29 5.90 2.73 14.04
C TYR A 29 5.70 3.59 12.78
N ARG A 30 4.43 3.90 12.41
CA ARG A 30 4.10 4.80 11.29
C ARG A 30 4.77 6.17 11.42
N ASN A 31 4.76 6.75 12.61
CA ASN A 31 5.32 8.08 12.87
C ASN A 31 6.85 8.10 12.73
N VAL A 32 7.53 7.03 13.15
CA VAL A 32 8.99 6.90 12.96
C VAL A 32 9.33 6.92 11.48
N ILE A 33 8.69 6.10 10.65
CA ILE A 33 8.95 6.03 9.19
C ILE A 33 8.65 7.37 8.50
N GLN A 34 7.54 8.01 8.86
CA GLN A 34 7.20 9.31 8.31
C GLN A 34 8.26 10.36 8.66
N ARG A 35 8.82 10.29 9.86
CA ARG A 35 9.93 11.15 10.30
C ARG A 35 11.24 10.82 9.58
N VAL A 36 11.52 9.53 9.36
CA VAL A 36 12.71 9.05 8.64
C VAL A 36 12.74 9.61 7.23
N ILE A 37 11.66 9.36 6.48
CA ILE A 37 11.65 9.60 5.05
C ILE A 37 11.68 11.11 4.78
N ARG A 38 11.09 11.93 5.65
CA ARG A 38 11.09 13.40 5.51
C ARG A 38 12.39 14.08 5.91
N MET A 39 13.41 13.34 6.33
CA MET A 39 14.62 13.94 6.86
C MET A 39 15.59 14.37 5.74
N PRO A 40 16.04 15.63 5.73
CA PRO A 40 17.06 16.10 4.78
C PRO A 40 18.35 15.28 4.90
N GLY A 41 18.95 14.89 3.77
CA GLY A 41 20.22 14.16 3.71
C GLY A 41 20.15 12.65 3.98
N VAL A 42 18.97 12.10 4.28
CA VAL A 42 18.78 10.64 4.50
C VAL A 42 18.34 9.92 3.22
N GLN A 43 17.93 10.66 2.18
CA GLN A 43 17.39 10.12 0.92
C GLN A 43 18.34 9.10 0.26
N GLU A 44 19.64 9.39 0.24
CA GLU A 44 20.66 8.50 -0.34
C GLU A 44 20.88 7.20 0.47
N TYR A 45 20.50 7.20 1.75
CA TYR A 45 20.76 6.09 2.69
C TYR A 45 19.52 5.24 3.00
N ILE A 46 18.35 5.62 2.48
CA ILE A 46 17.07 5.01 2.86
C ILE A 46 16.68 3.82 1.99
N GLN A 47 17.19 3.75 0.76
CA GLN A 47 16.83 2.72 -0.20
C GLN A 47 17.17 1.32 0.30
N GLN A 48 18.41 1.10 0.74
CA GLN A 48 18.86 -0.22 1.21
C GLN A 48 18.08 -0.72 2.43
N PRO A 49 17.84 0.09 3.49
CA PRO A 49 16.93 -0.29 4.58
C PRO A 49 15.52 -0.67 4.13
N ILE A 50 14.94 0.06 3.17
CA ILE A 50 13.60 -0.25 2.64
C ILE A 50 13.62 -1.59 1.92
N LEU A 51 14.60 -1.81 1.03
CA LEU A 51 14.73 -3.06 0.28
C LEU A 51 14.90 -4.28 1.22
N ASN A 52 15.70 -4.13 2.28
CA ASN A 52 15.82 -5.17 3.31
C ASN A 52 14.49 -5.42 4.02
N GLY A 53 13.75 -4.34 4.33
CA GLY A 53 12.45 -4.44 4.98
C GLY A 53 11.38 -5.13 4.13
N LEU A 54 11.45 -5.06 2.79
CA LEU A 54 10.54 -5.77 1.89
C LEU A 54 10.67 -7.29 2.02
N ARG A 55 11.84 -7.79 2.41
CA ARG A 55 12.17 -9.22 2.53
C ARG A 55 12.18 -9.74 3.97
N ASP A 56 11.78 -8.90 4.91
CA ASP A 56 11.82 -9.24 6.33
C ASP A 56 10.83 -10.39 6.64
N LYS A 57 11.16 -11.23 7.63
CA LYS A 57 10.30 -12.34 8.05
C LYS A 57 9.00 -11.85 8.69
N ALA A 58 9.06 -10.74 9.41
CA ALA A 58 7.93 -10.18 10.10
C ALA A 58 7.06 -9.32 9.18
N SER A 59 5.77 -9.66 9.09
CA SER A 59 4.87 -8.97 8.16
C SER A 59 4.72 -7.49 8.44
N TYR A 60 4.80 -7.06 9.71
CA TYR A 60 4.71 -5.64 10.05
C TYR A 60 5.89 -4.82 9.48
N VAL A 61 7.09 -5.42 9.33
CA VAL A 61 8.23 -4.75 8.69
C VAL A 61 7.94 -4.56 7.21
N ARG A 62 7.48 -5.62 6.54
CA ARG A 62 7.11 -5.58 5.12
C ARG A 62 6.00 -4.56 4.84
N ARG A 63 4.95 -4.51 5.67
CA ARG A 63 3.84 -3.52 5.54
C ARG A 63 4.36 -2.10 5.44
N VAL A 64 5.44 -1.82 6.16
CA VAL A 64 6.04 -0.50 6.28
C VAL A 64 7.07 -0.23 5.20
N ALA A 65 7.89 -1.22 4.88
CA ALA A 65 8.84 -1.12 3.78
C ALA A 65 8.11 -0.77 2.47
N VAL A 66 6.97 -1.41 2.22
CA VAL A 66 6.10 -1.14 1.06
C VAL A 66 5.67 0.34 1.01
N LEU A 67 5.13 0.88 2.10
CA LEU A 67 4.75 2.31 2.16
C LEU A 67 5.98 3.23 2.02
N GLY A 68 7.13 2.79 2.53
CA GLY A 68 8.40 3.46 2.38
C GLY A 68 8.81 3.60 0.92
N CYS A 69 8.55 2.60 0.09
CA CYS A 69 8.85 2.63 -1.35
C CYS A 69 8.13 3.79 -2.06
N ALA A 70 6.81 3.89 -1.90
CA ALA A 70 6.02 4.96 -2.51
C ALA A 70 6.47 6.33 -2.03
N LYS A 71 6.77 6.47 -0.74
CA LYS A 71 7.20 7.74 -0.19
C LYS A 71 8.62 8.13 -0.62
N MET A 72 9.53 7.17 -0.72
CA MET A 72 10.88 7.36 -1.25
C MET A 72 10.83 7.79 -2.72
N HIS A 73 9.99 7.15 -3.54
CA HIS A 73 9.75 7.54 -4.93
C HIS A 73 9.29 9.00 -5.02
N ASN A 74 8.30 9.39 -4.22
CA ASN A 74 7.79 10.78 -4.20
C ASN A 74 8.83 11.83 -3.74
N LEU A 75 9.95 11.43 -3.13
CA LEU A 75 11.03 12.34 -2.79
C LEU A 75 12.04 12.52 -3.92
N HIS A 76 12.25 11.48 -4.73
CA HIS A 76 13.13 11.54 -5.89
C HIS A 76 12.45 12.22 -7.11
N GLY A 77 11.15 12.52 -7.03
CA GLY A 77 10.41 13.24 -8.08
C GLY A 77 10.24 12.39 -9.33
N ASP A 78 10.41 12.99 -10.51
CA ASP A 78 10.35 12.32 -11.83
C ASP A 78 11.60 11.48 -12.14
N SER A 79 12.31 11.02 -11.11
CA SER A 79 13.42 10.09 -11.32
C SER A 79 12.91 8.79 -11.93
N GLU A 80 13.72 8.17 -12.78
CA GLU A 80 13.38 6.91 -13.43
C GLU A 80 12.99 5.84 -12.38
N VAL A 81 11.88 5.15 -12.66
CA VAL A 81 11.36 4.12 -11.76
C VAL A 81 12.33 2.94 -11.73
N ASP A 82 12.78 2.56 -10.53
CA ASP A 82 13.62 1.38 -10.35
C ASP A 82 12.82 0.10 -10.64
N GLY A 83 13.06 -0.51 -11.81
CA GLY A 83 12.37 -1.73 -12.23
C GLY A 83 12.58 -2.91 -11.28
N ALA A 84 13.72 -2.99 -10.58
CA ALA A 84 13.95 -4.05 -9.59
C ALA A 84 13.05 -3.86 -8.36
N LEU A 85 12.85 -2.61 -7.92
CA LEU A 85 11.92 -2.27 -6.85
C LEU A 85 10.48 -2.61 -7.22
N VAL A 86 10.05 -2.25 -8.43
CA VAL A 86 8.71 -2.56 -8.94
C VAL A 86 8.47 -4.07 -8.97
N ASN A 87 9.44 -4.84 -9.47
CA ASN A 87 9.35 -6.31 -9.50
C ASN A 87 9.21 -6.91 -8.09
N GLU A 88 9.96 -6.39 -7.11
CA GLU A 88 9.82 -6.82 -5.71
C GLU A 88 8.42 -6.51 -5.16
N LEU A 89 7.87 -5.32 -5.43
CA LEU A 89 6.51 -4.96 -5.01
C LEU A 89 5.43 -5.84 -5.67
N TYR A 90 5.58 -6.18 -6.95
CA TYR A 90 4.70 -7.14 -7.61
C TYR A 90 4.77 -8.53 -6.97
N SER A 91 5.95 -8.97 -6.52
CA SER A 91 6.11 -10.25 -5.81
C SER A 91 5.32 -10.28 -4.48
N LEU A 92 5.27 -9.14 -3.78
CA LEU A 92 4.56 -8.96 -2.52
C LEU A 92 3.03 -8.89 -2.65
N LEU A 93 2.48 -8.85 -3.88
CA LEU A 93 1.03 -9.06 -4.08
C LEU A 93 0.57 -10.46 -3.66
N ARG A 94 1.50 -11.39 -3.46
CA ARG A 94 1.24 -12.75 -2.95
C ARG A 94 1.55 -12.93 -1.47
N ASP A 95 1.78 -11.84 -0.72
CA ASP A 95 2.11 -11.91 0.69
C ASP A 95 1.02 -12.63 1.51
N GLN A 96 1.44 -13.29 2.59
CA GLN A 96 0.51 -13.94 3.52
C GLN A 96 -0.27 -12.93 4.35
N ASP A 97 0.27 -11.75 4.53
CA ASP A 97 -0.34 -10.65 5.27
C ASP A 97 -1.22 -9.80 4.34
N PRO A 98 -2.55 -9.75 4.56
CA PRO A 98 -3.46 -9.03 3.67
C PRO A 98 -3.19 -7.52 3.64
N ILE A 99 -2.66 -6.93 4.71
CA ILE A 99 -2.34 -5.50 4.75
C ILE A 99 -1.11 -5.19 3.88
N VAL A 100 -0.13 -6.10 3.81
CA VAL A 100 1.01 -5.96 2.88
C VAL A 100 0.50 -5.90 1.45
N VAL A 101 -0.41 -6.80 1.06
CA VAL A 101 -0.98 -6.86 -0.30
C VAL A 101 -1.68 -5.55 -0.67
N VAL A 102 -2.56 -5.03 0.20
CA VAL A 102 -3.27 -3.77 -0.06
C VAL A 102 -2.30 -2.58 -0.15
N ASN A 103 -1.31 -2.52 0.76
CA ASN A 103 -0.30 -1.47 0.70
C ASN A 103 0.54 -1.57 -0.58
N CYS A 104 0.81 -2.79 -1.09
CA CYS A 104 1.57 -2.99 -2.32
C CYS A 104 0.81 -2.47 -3.53
N LEU A 105 -0.48 -2.78 -3.65
CA LEU A 105 -1.31 -2.26 -4.74
C LEU A 105 -1.27 -0.73 -4.80
N ARG A 106 -1.43 -0.07 -3.65
CA ARG A 106 -1.36 1.39 -3.55
C ARG A 106 0.02 1.96 -3.86
N SER A 107 1.06 1.28 -3.41
CA SER A 107 2.43 1.74 -3.64
C SER A 107 2.79 1.61 -5.11
N LEU A 108 2.39 0.52 -5.76
CA LEU A 108 2.52 0.34 -7.21
C LEU A 108 1.70 1.37 -7.98
N GLU A 109 0.46 1.66 -7.56
CA GLU A 109 -0.37 2.69 -8.19
C GLU A 109 0.28 4.07 -8.18
N GLU A 110 0.88 4.46 -7.06
CA GLU A 110 1.57 5.74 -6.93
C GLU A 110 2.90 5.78 -7.69
N ILE A 111 3.72 4.72 -7.58
CA ILE A 111 5.03 4.65 -8.24
C ILE A 111 4.86 4.63 -9.77
N LEU A 112 3.90 3.86 -10.28
CA LEU A 112 3.66 3.70 -11.71
C LEU A 112 2.66 4.73 -12.25
N LYS A 113 2.35 5.79 -11.50
CA LYS A 113 1.32 6.76 -11.85
C LYS A 113 1.51 7.37 -13.24
N GLN A 114 2.75 7.62 -13.65
CA GLN A 114 3.07 8.15 -14.98
C GLN A 114 2.85 7.13 -16.10
N GLU A 115 2.94 5.83 -15.79
CA GLU A 115 2.70 4.71 -16.70
C GLU A 115 1.22 4.26 -16.72
N GLY A 116 0.35 4.97 -16.00
CA GLY A 116 -1.07 4.62 -15.87
C GLY A 116 -1.40 3.74 -14.65
N GLY A 117 -0.47 3.60 -13.70
CA GLY A 117 -0.69 2.92 -12.43
C GLY A 117 -0.49 1.40 -12.50
N VAL A 118 -0.93 0.68 -11.47
CA VAL A 118 -0.68 -0.75 -11.35
C VAL A 118 -1.48 -1.54 -12.40
N VAL A 119 -0.78 -2.42 -13.11
CA VAL A 119 -1.43 -3.36 -14.06
C VAL A 119 -2.00 -4.57 -13.32
N ILE A 120 -3.29 -4.80 -13.48
CA ILE A 120 -4.01 -5.97 -12.93
C ILE A 120 -4.28 -6.97 -14.05
N ASN A 121 -3.46 -8.04 -14.11
CA ASN A 121 -3.63 -9.13 -15.06
C ASN A 121 -4.46 -10.29 -14.46
N LYS A 122 -4.78 -11.30 -15.28
CA LYS A 122 -5.57 -12.48 -14.85
C LYS A 122 -5.01 -13.17 -13.60
N PRO A 123 -3.71 -13.52 -13.52
CA PRO A 123 -3.13 -14.08 -12.30
C PRO A 123 -3.31 -13.21 -11.04
N ILE A 124 -3.09 -11.90 -11.16
CA ILE A 124 -3.25 -10.97 -10.03
C ILE A 124 -4.72 -10.88 -9.62
N ALA A 125 -5.62 -10.68 -10.59
CA ALA A 125 -7.06 -10.55 -10.34
C ALA A 125 -7.62 -11.77 -9.61
N HIS A 126 -7.35 -12.97 -10.13
CA HIS A 126 -7.78 -14.23 -9.51
C HIS A 126 -7.16 -14.43 -8.13
N HIS A 127 -5.88 -14.06 -7.94
CA HIS A 127 -5.26 -14.15 -6.62
C HIS A 127 -5.96 -13.26 -5.59
N LEU A 128 -6.24 -12.01 -5.96
CA LEU A 128 -6.92 -11.03 -5.09
C LEU A 128 -8.34 -11.48 -4.76
N LEU A 129 -9.12 -11.91 -5.76
CA LEU A 129 -10.48 -12.43 -5.59
C LEU A 129 -10.54 -13.61 -4.60
N ASN A 130 -9.65 -14.58 -4.75
CA ASN A 130 -9.58 -15.75 -3.86
C ASN A 130 -9.14 -15.41 -2.42
N ARG A 131 -8.60 -14.21 -2.21
CA ARG A 131 -8.12 -13.73 -0.91
C ARG A 131 -9.07 -12.72 -0.26
N MET A 132 -10.18 -12.38 -0.91
CA MET A 132 -11.16 -11.38 -0.44
C MET A 132 -11.66 -11.65 0.97
N SER A 133 -11.88 -12.91 1.34
CA SER A 133 -12.34 -13.31 2.68
C SER A 133 -11.32 -13.07 3.81
N LYS A 134 -10.04 -12.87 3.47
CA LYS A 134 -8.98 -12.56 4.45
C LYS A 134 -8.79 -11.06 4.65
N LEU A 135 -9.42 -10.24 3.84
CA LEU A 135 -9.38 -8.78 3.94
C LEU A 135 -10.48 -8.30 4.89
N ASP A 136 -10.20 -7.24 5.64
CA ASP A 136 -11.24 -6.51 6.34
C ASP A 136 -12.10 -5.71 5.34
N GLN A 137 -13.19 -5.12 5.81
CA GLN A 137 -14.14 -4.39 4.97
C GLN A 137 -13.47 -3.30 4.11
N TRP A 138 -12.47 -2.63 4.69
CA TRP A 138 -11.71 -1.60 4.00
C TRP A 138 -10.78 -2.19 2.93
N GLY A 139 -10.06 -3.26 3.24
CA GLY A 139 -9.19 -3.95 2.31
C GLY A 139 -9.98 -4.55 1.14
N GLN A 140 -11.18 -5.07 1.41
CA GLN A 140 -12.10 -5.55 0.38
C GLN A 140 -12.52 -4.41 -0.56
N ALA A 141 -12.97 -3.28 -0.02
CA ALA A 141 -13.34 -2.11 -0.82
C ALA A 141 -12.17 -1.63 -1.69
N GLU A 142 -10.97 -1.55 -1.11
CA GLU A 142 -9.78 -1.12 -1.83
C GLU A 142 -9.40 -2.07 -2.97
N VAL A 143 -9.38 -3.38 -2.70
CA VAL A 143 -9.05 -4.39 -3.72
C VAL A 143 -10.07 -4.42 -4.83
N LEU A 144 -11.36 -4.25 -4.53
CA LEU A 144 -12.41 -4.15 -5.54
C LEU A 144 -12.16 -2.99 -6.51
N ASN A 145 -11.72 -1.82 -6.03
CA ASN A 145 -11.39 -0.69 -6.90
C ASN A 145 -10.30 -1.03 -7.93
N PHE A 146 -9.29 -1.81 -7.54
CA PHE A 146 -8.27 -2.29 -8.47
C PHE A 146 -8.81 -3.36 -9.43
N LEU A 147 -9.67 -4.26 -8.95
CA LEU A 147 -10.27 -5.32 -9.75
C LEU A 147 -11.23 -4.78 -10.83
N LEU A 148 -11.81 -3.59 -10.67
CA LEU A 148 -12.60 -2.94 -11.72
C LEU A 148 -11.81 -2.69 -13.02
N ARG A 149 -10.47 -2.68 -12.96
CA ARG A 149 -9.60 -2.53 -14.12
C ARG A 149 -9.37 -3.84 -14.88
N TYR A 150 -9.78 -4.98 -14.32
CA TYR A 150 -9.62 -6.28 -14.95
C TYR A 150 -10.86 -6.64 -15.77
N GLN A 151 -10.66 -6.93 -17.06
CA GLN A 151 -11.72 -7.42 -17.94
C GLN A 151 -11.62 -8.95 -18.08
N PRO A 152 -12.67 -9.70 -17.66
CA PRO A 152 -12.74 -11.15 -17.88
C PRO A 152 -12.65 -11.51 -19.36
N ARG A 153 -12.04 -12.65 -19.68
CA ARG A 153 -11.83 -13.06 -21.08
C ARG A 153 -12.99 -13.86 -21.67
N SER A 154 -13.89 -14.38 -20.83
CA SER A 154 -15.06 -15.15 -21.24
C SER A 154 -16.24 -14.87 -20.31
N GLU A 155 -17.45 -15.16 -20.79
CA GLU A 155 -18.67 -15.10 -19.96
C GLU A 155 -18.59 -16.07 -18.78
N GLU A 156 -18.04 -17.27 -18.99
CA GLU A 156 -17.80 -18.26 -17.93
C GLU A 156 -16.92 -17.67 -16.81
N GLU A 157 -15.80 -17.01 -17.15
CA GLU A 157 -14.93 -16.37 -16.16
C GLU A 157 -15.67 -15.23 -15.43
N LEU A 158 -16.50 -14.46 -16.13
CA LEU A 158 -17.33 -13.43 -15.50
C LEU A 158 -18.31 -14.05 -14.49
N PHE A 159 -18.99 -15.14 -14.86
CA PHE A 159 -19.91 -15.84 -13.94
C PHE A 159 -19.19 -16.36 -12.70
N ASP A 160 -18.00 -16.96 -12.86
CA ASP A 160 -17.19 -17.42 -11.72
C ASP A 160 -16.83 -16.26 -10.77
N ILE A 161 -16.42 -15.12 -11.32
CA ILE A 161 -16.10 -13.92 -10.53
C ILE A 161 -17.35 -13.42 -9.80
N LEU A 162 -18.50 -13.33 -10.47
CA LEU A 162 -19.75 -12.90 -9.86
C LEU A 162 -20.17 -13.83 -8.72
N ASN A 163 -20.06 -15.15 -8.91
CA ASN A 163 -20.36 -16.14 -7.88
C ASN A 163 -19.46 -15.99 -6.64
N LEU A 164 -18.18 -15.69 -6.84
CA LEU A 164 -17.26 -15.36 -5.73
C LEU A 164 -17.71 -14.08 -5.01
N LEU A 165 -18.06 -13.04 -5.76
CA LEU A 165 -18.49 -11.74 -5.22
C LEU A 165 -19.83 -11.79 -4.48
N ASP A 166 -20.72 -12.69 -4.86
CA ASP A 166 -22.05 -12.88 -4.29
C ASP A 166 -22.04 -13.09 -2.76
N SER A 167 -21.04 -13.82 -2.29
CA SER A 167 -20.82 -14.09 -0.86
C SER A 167 -20.45 -12.82 -0.07
N PHE A 168 -19.77 -11.87 -0.72
CA PHE A 168 -19.34 -10.61 -0.12
C PHE A 168 -20.46 -9.56 -0.18
N LEU A 169 -21.21 -9.50 -1.29
CA LEU A 169 -22.32 -8.54 -1.45
C LEU A 169 -23.47 -8.79 -0.47
N LYS A 170 -23.78 -10.07 -0.16
CA LYS A 170 -24.80 -10.43 0.83
C LYS A 170 -24.41 -10.08 2.27
N SER A 171 -23.11 -10.03 2.56
CA SER A 171 -22.58 -9.64 3.87
C SER A 171 -22.44 -8.12 4.05
N SER A 172 -22.56 -7.35 2.96
CA SER A 172 -22.29 -5.92 2.93
C SER A 172 -23.57 -5.13 3.22
N SER A 173 -23.78 -4.78 4.48
CA SER A 173 -24.86 -3.89 4.93
C SER A 173 -24.65 -2.44 4.42
N PRO A 174 -25.70 -1.58 4.39
CA PRO A 174 -25.61 -0.20 3.90
C PRO A 174 -24.53 0.69 4.56
N ASP A 175 -23.95 0.25 5.67
CA ASP A 175 -22.79 0.88 6.31
C ASP A 175 -21.50 0.76 5.49
N PHE A 176 -21.37 -0.17 4.54
CA PHE A 176 -20.21 -0.28 3.65
C PHE A 176 -19.95 1.01 2.85
N ASN A 177 -21.00 1.63 2.29
CA ASN A 177 -20.88 2.89 1.55
C ASN A 177 -20.65 4.10 2.47
N ARG A 178 -21.18 4.09 3.70
CA ARG A 178 -20.93 5.16 4.69
C ARG A 178 -19.55 5.08 5.33
N VAL A 179 -19.06 3.88 5.64
CA VAL A 179 -17.73 3.61 6.23
C VAL A 179 -16.63 3.81 5.18
N ALA A 180 -16.83 3.41 3.92
CA ALA A 180 -15.93 3.78 2.83
C ALA A 180 -15.79 5.31 2.69
N GLY A 181 -16.86 6.08 2.89
CA GLY A 181 -16.83 7.55 2.88
C GLY A 181 -16.24 8.21 4.15
N SER A 182 -16.48 7.64 5.33
CA SER A 182 -16.10 8.25 6.63
C SER A 182 -14.78 7.72 7.23
N SER A 183 -14.39 6.48 6.93
CA SER A 183 -13.07 5.93 7.27
C SER A 183 -11.96 6.57 6.43
N THR A 184 -12.29 6.94 5.17
CA THR A 184 -11.49 7.82 4.30
C THR A 184 -11.36 9.25 4.85
N ARG A 185 -12.12 9.63 5.88
CA ARG A 185 -11.99 10.94 6.54
C ARG A 185 -11.26 10.84 7.88
N ALA A 186 -11.53 9.81 8.69
CA ALA A 186 -10.90 9.62 9.99
C ALA A 186 -9.42 9.18 9.92
N HIS A 187 -9.04 8.36 8.93
CA HIS A 187 -7.63 7.96 8.73
C HIS A 187 -6.79 9.00 7.99
N TYR A 188 -7.43 9.95 7.30
CA TYR A 188 -6.76 11.06 6.61
C TYR A 188 -6.61 12.31 7.50
N HIS A 189 -7.52 12.58 8.44
CA HIS A 189 -7.38 13.70 9.38
C HIS A 189 -6.35 13.47 10.49
N SER A 190 -5.88 12.25 10.69
CA SER A 190 -4.78 11.92 11.61
C SER A 190 -3.41 11.87 10.93
N GLY A 191 -3.34 12.13 9.62
CA GLY A 191 -2.09 12.15 8.84
C GLY A 191 -1.79 13.53 8.29
N GLY A 192 -0.91 14.28 8.96
CA GLY A 192 -0.33 15.56 8.49
C GLY A 192 0.62 15.37 7.30
N ALA A 193 0.08 14.87 6.19
CA ALA A 193 0.73 14.73 4.91
C ALA A 193 -0.38 14.78 3.87
N ASP A 194 -0.45 15.85 3.08
CA ASP A 194 -1.30 15.93 1.88
C ASP A 194 -0.92 14.79 0.93
N PHE A 195 -1.61 13.66 1.08
CA PHE A 195 -1.69 12.63 0.06
C PHE A 195 -2.79 13.08 -0.90
N PRO A 196 -2.54 13.10 -2.22
CA PRO A 196 -3.57 13.46 -3.17
C PRO A 196 -4.74 12.49 -3.01
N ARG A 197 -5.95 13.04 -2.87
CA ARG A 197 -7.17 12.23 -2.84
C ARG A 197 -7.21 11.41 -4.13
N PRO A 198 -7.46 10.08 -4.10
CA PRO A 198 -7.88 9.42 -5.32
C PRO A 198 -9.14 10.15 -5.79
N GLY A 199 -9.08 10.69 -7.01
CA GLY A 199 -10.20 11.41 -7.60
C GLY A 199 -11.40 10.49 -7.57
N LEU A 200 -12.49 10.95 -6.95
CA LEU A 200 -13.81 10.40 -7.18
C LEU A 200 -14.13 10.64 -8.65
N VAL A 201 -13.71 9.72 -9.52
CA VAL A 201 -14.36 9.56 -10.81
C VAL A 201 -15.65 8.83 -10.52
N VAL A 202 -16.62 9.57 -9.99
CA VAL A 202 -18.03 9.22 -10.16
C VAL A 202 -18.26 9.40 -11.65
N SER A 203 -18.08 8.33 -12.42
CA SER A 203 -18.59 8.28 -13.79
C SER A 203 -20.09 8.40 -13.72
N SER A 204 -20.58 9.63 -13.84
CA SER A 204 -21.90 9.89 -14.38
C SER A 204 -21.83 9.56 -15.87
N VAL A 205 -22.12 8.30 -16.20
CA VAL A 205 -22.44 7.90 -17.57
C VAL A 205 -23.50 6.79 -17.47
N TYR A 206 -24.75 7.21 -17.69
CA TYR A 206 -26.04 6.49 -17.72
C TYR A 206 -26.64 6.01 -16.39
#